data_AF-A0A2D4NHM8-F1
#
_entry.id   AF-A0A2D4NHM8-F1
#
_cell.length_a   1.000
_cell.length_b   1.000
_cell.length_c   1.000
_cell.angle_alpha   90.00
_cell.angle_beta   90.00
_cell.angle_gamma   90.00
#
_symmetry.space_group_name_H-M   'P 1'
#
loop_
_entity.id
_entity.type
_entity.pdbx_description
1 polymer ?
#
loop_
_entity_poly.entity_id
_entity_poly.type
_entity_poly.pdbx_seq_one_letter_code
_entity_poly.pdbx_strand_id
1 'polypeptide(L)'
;IREKQSMLADFNKTQELLKEINSALQVSLEEMEDKYQNREPRPEDLQLIAELKDLIAERDQLIKKLIDDKKFYQLELVNRETNFNKVFNASPNVGVINPLVKQKKKNDRSANRFVSVPNLSALESSGVGNGHANRLDPIPNSSIHDIEFNSSRPLPQPIPPKEPKMVLRRH
;
A
#
# COMPACT_ATOMS: atom_id res chain seq x y z
N ILE A 1 62.24 3.26 -70.21
CA ILE A 1 62.60 2.77 -68.84
C ILE A 1 62.21 3.79 -67.77
N ARG A 2 62.60 5.07 -67.90
CA ARG A 2 62.29 6.15 -66.96
C ARG A 2 60.78 6.41 -66.76
N GLU A 3 60.00 6.48 -67.85
CA GLU A 3 58.54 6.66 -67.77
C GLU A 3 57.83 5.49 -67.08
N LYS A 4 58.25 4.25 -67.35
CA LYS A 4 57.73 3.06 -66.65
C LYS A 4 57.98 3.13 -65.14
N GLN A 5 59.16 3.62 -64.72
CA GLN A 5 59.45 3.81 -63.30
C GLN A 5 58.62 4.94 -62.67
N SER A 6 58.38 6.03 -63.40
CA SER A 6 57.50 7.12 -62.96
C SER A 6 56.07 6.64 -62.73
N MET A 7 55.48 5.95 -63.71
CA MET A 7 54.12 5.41 -63.59
C MET A 7 53.98 4.44 -62.41
N LEU A 8 55.00 3.61 -62.15
CA LEU A 8 54.99 2.71 -60.99
C LEU A 8 55.05 3.47 -59.66
N ALA A 9 55.83 4.54 -59.59
CA ALA A 9 55.90 5.39 -58.39
C ALA A 9 54.56 6.09 -58.13
N ASP A 10 53.93 6.65 -59.16
CA ASP A 10 52.62 7.31 -59.05
C ASP A 10 51.52 6.33 -58.66
N PHE A 11 51.55 5.11 -59.21
CA PHE A 11 50.62 4.04 -58.84
C PHE A 11 50.77 3.66 -57.36
N ASN A 12 51.99 3.44 -56.89
CA ASN A 12 52.25 3.09 -55.48
C ASN A 12 51.80 4.20 -54.54
N LYS A 13 52.08 5.46 -54.87
CA LYS A 13 51.63 6.62 -54.10
C LYS A 13 50.10 6.71 -54.03
N THR A 14 49.41 6.42 -55.14
CA THR A 14 47.95 6.40 -55.18
C THR A 14 47.38 5.24 -54.35
N GLN A 15 48.03 4.07 -54.38
CA GLN A 15 47.64 2.92 -53.55
C GLN A 15 47.83 3.19 -52.06
N GLU A 16 48.93 3.84 -51.66
CA GLU A 16 49.15 4.26 -50.28
C GLU A 16 48.08 5.25 -49.82
N LEU A 17 47.80 6.29 -50.62
CA LEU A 17 46.74 7.25 -50.32
C LEU A 17 45.36 6.57 -50.19
N LEU A 18 45.04 5.62 -51.07
CA LEU A 18 43.79 4.87 -51.00
C LEU A 18 43.69 4.03 -49.72
N LYS A 19 44.78 3.43 -49.27
CA LYS A 19 44.82 2.69 -48.00
C LYS A 19 44.65 3.61 -46.81
N GLU A 20 45.29 4.78 -46.83
CA GLU A 20 45.16 5.79 -45.78
C GLU A 20 43.71 6.29 -45.68
N ILE A 21 43.08 6.62 -46.81
CA ILE A 21 41.67 7.02 -46.86
C ILE A 21 40.75 5.91 -46.32
N ASN A 22 40.95 4.66 -46.74
CA ASN A 22 40.15 3.55 -46.23
C ASN A 22 40.33 3.36 -44.72
N SER A 23 41.56 3.45 -44.23
CA SER A 23 41.85 3.38 -42.79
C SER A 23 41.16 4.50 -42.02
N ALA A 24 41.23 5.74 -42.51
CA ALA A 24 40.59 6.88 -41.87
C ALA A 24 39.07 6.75 -41.86
N LEU A 25 38.47 6.27 -42.95
CA LEU A 25 37.04 6.00 -43.03
C LEU A 25 36.61 4.91 -42.05
N GLN A 26 37.40 3.85 -41.93
CA GLN A 26 37.10 2.74 -41.03
C GLN A 26 37.14 3.16 -39.56
N VAL A 27 38.13 3.97 -39.17
CA VAL A 27 38.20 4.57 -37.83
C VAL A 27 37.00 5.50 -37.58
N SER A 28 36.67 6.38 -38.52
CA SER A 28 35.52 7.29 -38.39
C SER A 28 34.19 6.54 -38.25
N LEU A 29 34.04 5.44 -38.98
CA LEU A 29 32.87 4.57 -38.90
C LEU A 29 32.77 3.91 -37.53
N GLU A 30 33.86 3.31 -37.04
CA GLU A 30 33.93 2.70 -35.71
C GLU A 30 33.61 3.72 -34.61
N GLU A 31 34.18 4.93 -34.68
CA GLU A 31 33.87 6.01 -33.73
C GLU A 31 32.39 6.41 -33.74
N MET A 32 31.74 6.43 -34.91
CA MET A 32 30.32 6.73 -35.02
C MET A 32 29.43 5.60 -34.49
N GLU A 33 29.81 4.35 -34.75
CA GLU A 33 29.12 3.18 -34.20
C GLU A 33 29.21 3.16 -32.67
N ASP A 34 30.39 3.43 -32.11
CA ASP A 34 30.59 3.51 -30.66
C ASP A 34 29.74 4.61 -30.01
N LYS A 35 29.67 5.80 -30.63
CA LYS A 35 28.79 6.88 -30.16
C LYS A 35 27.31 6.50 -30.22
N TYR A 36 26.91 5.71 -31.23
CA TYR A 36 25.53 5.25 -31.36
C TYR A 36 25.17 4.17 -30.35
N GLN A 37 26.09 3.22 -30.10
CA GLN A 37 25.89 2.16 -29.10
C GLN A 37 25.88 2.73 -27.68
N ASN A 38 26.76 3.70 -27.40
CA ASN A 38 26.87 4.35 -26.09
C ASN A 38 26.03 5.65 -26.03
N ARG A 39 24.96 5.74 -26.81
CA ARG A 39 24.12 6.94 -26.78
C ARG A 39 23.40 7.04 -25.44
N GLU A 40 23.33 8.27 -24.92
CA GLU A 40 22.53 8.55 -23.73
C GLU A 40 21.04 8.28 -23.97
N PRO A 41 20.29 7.82 -22.95
CA PRO A 41 18.84 7.75 -23.01
C PRO A 41 18.23 9.12 -23.31
N ARG A 42 17.06 9.14 -23.97
CA ARG A 42 16.38 10.40 -24.26
C ARG A 42 15.81 11.01 -22.98
N PRO A 43 15.66 12.34 -22.90
CA PRO A 43 15.11 12.98 -21.70
C PRO A 43 13.70 12.50 -21.36
N GLU A 44 12.88 12.13 -22.34
CA GLU A 44 11.53 11.59 -22.10
C GLU A 44 11.60 10.21 -21.41
N ASP A 45 12.56 9.38 -21.80
CA ASP A 45 12.77 8.07 -21.20
C ASP A 45 13.23 8.22 -19.74
N LEU A 46 14.11 9.20 -19.46
CA LEU A 46 14.55 9.52 -18.09
C LEU A 46 13.42 10.06 -17.21
N GLN A 47 12.57 10.93 -17.76
CA GLN A 47 11.39 11.46 -17.06
C GLN A 47 10.41 10.34 -16.71
N LEU A 48 10.11 9.45 -17.67
CA LEU A 48 9.24 8.30 -17.43
C LEU A 48 9.82 7.37 -16.35
N ILE A 49 11.13 7.11 -16.38
CA ILE A 49 11.79 6.31 -15.34
C ILE A 49 11.65 6.97 -13.96
N ALA A 50 11.81 8.30 -13.87
CA ALA A 50 11.65 9.03 -12.61
C ALA A 50 10.22 8.93 -12.09
N GLU A 51 9.23 9.19 -12.94
CA GLU A 51 7.80 9.10 -12.58
C GLU A 51 7.42 7.68 -12.10
N LEU A 52 7.89 6.66 -12.80
CA LEU A 52 7.65 5.26 -12.40
C LEU A 52 8.30 4.93 -11.04
N LYS A 53 9.50 5.46 -10.77
CA LYS A 53 10.18 5.27 -9.48
C LYS A 53 9.41 5.94 -8.35
N ASP A 54 8.92 7.15 -8.57
CA ASP A 54 8.12 7.88 -7.58
C ASP A 54 6.80 7.15 -7.29
N LEU A 55 6.11 6.67 -8.33
CA LEU A 55 4.88 5.88 -8.18
C LEU A 55 5.12 4.58 -7.39
N ILE A 56 6.24 3.89 -7.63
CA ILE A 56 6.61 2.70 -6.86
C ILE A 56 6.84 3.07 -5.40
N ALA A 57 7.58 4.14 -5.12
CA ALA A 57 7.85 4.58 -3.76
C ALA A 57 6.56 4.96 -2.99
N GLU A 58 5.63 5.66 -3.65
CA GLU A 58 4.31 5.98 -3.08
C GLU A 58 3.51 4.72 -2.77
N ARG A 59 3.53 3.74 -3.66
CA ARG A 59 2.85 2.45 -3.47
C ARG A 59 3.43 1.67 -2.31
N ASP A 60 4.75 1.63 -2.18
CA ASP A 60 5.42 0.95 -1.07
C ASP A 60 5.09 1.61 0.28
N GLN A 61 5.03 2.94 0.34
CA GLN A 61 4.59 3.66 1.53
C GLN A 61 3.14 3.35 1.90
N LEU A 62 2.24 3.30 0.91
CA LEU A 62 0.85 2.95 1.12
C LEU A 62 0.70 1.51 1.63
N ILE A 63 1.44 0.57 1.04
CA ILE A 63 1.45 -0.83 1.48
C ILE A 63 1.92 -0.93 2.93
N LYS A 64 3.01 -0.24 3.28
CA LYS A 64 3.52 -0.21 4.65
C LYS A 64 2.45 0.29 5.64
N LYS A 65 1.81 1.41 5.31
CA LYS A 65 0.72 1.97 6.14
C LYS A 65 -0.43 0.98 6.31
N LEU A 66 -0.88 0.34 5.22
CA LEU A 66 -1.97 -0.63 5.27
C LEU A 66 -1.63 -1.87 6.11
N ILE A 67 -0.36 -2.31 6.08
CA ILE A 67 0.13 -3.41 6.92
C ILE A 67 0.09 -3.01 8.40
N ASP A 68 0.57 -1.80 8.73
CA ASP A 68 0.58 -1.28 10.09
C ASP A 68 -0.85 -1.10 10.64
N ASP A 69 -1.75 -0.50 9.85
CA ASP A 69 -3.16 -0.34 10.19
C ASP A 69 -3.85 -1.69 10.41
N LYS A 70 -3.63 -2.65 9.51
CA LYS A 70 -4.16 -4.01 9.66
C LYS A 70 -3.70 -4.65 10.96
N LYS A 71 -2.41 -4.55 11.27
CA LYS A 71 -1.84 -5.09 12.51
C LYS A 71 -2.45 -4.43 13.75
N PHE A 72 -2.62 -3.11 13.71
CA PHE A 72 -3.26 -2.34 14.76
C PHE A 72 -4.69 -2.83 15.02
N TYR A 73 -5.53 -2.91 13.98
CA TYR A 73 -6.93 -3.33 14.12
C TYR A 73 -7.08 -4.78 14.57
N GLN A 74 -6.21 -5.68 14.09
CA GLN A 74 -6.21 -7.07 14.54
C GLN A 74 -5.91 -7.18 16.04
N LEU A 75 -4.89 -6.45 16.52
CA LEU A 75 -4.53 -6.46 17.93
C LEU A 75 -5.60 -5.81 18.80
N GLU A 76 -6.17 -4.69 18.36
CA GLU A 76 -7.25 -3.99 19.06
C GLU A 76 -8.48 -4.89 19.23
N LEU A 77 -8.86 -5.64 18.19
CA LEU A 77 -9.97 -6.58 18.25
C LEU A 77 -9.73 -7.69 19.29
N VAL A 78 -8.55 -8.32 19.27
CA VAL A 78 -8.19 -9.36 20.24
C VAL A 78 -8.14 -8.80 21.66
N ASN A 79 -7.62 -7.60 21.84
CA ASN A 79 -7.58 -6.94 23.15
C ASN A 79 -8.99 -6.64 23.67
N ARG A 80 -9.87 -6.10 22.83
CA ARG A 80 -11.27 -5.83 23.20
C ARG A 80 -12.01 -7.10 23.58
N GLU A 81 -11.88 -8.16 22.78
CA GLU A 81 -12.50 -9.47 23.05
C GLU A 81 -11.97 -10.09 24.35
N THR A 82 -10.65 -10.06 24.54
CA THR A 82 -10.00 -10.56 25.77
C THR A 82 -10.50 -9.80 27.01
N ASN A 83 -10.62 -8.48 26.91
CA ASN A 83 -11.11 -7.64 28.00
C ASN A 83 -12.61 -7.86 28.26
N PHE A 84 -13.41 -8.00 27.20
CA PHE A 84 -14.83 -8.33 27.32
C PHE A 84 -15.03 -9.67 28.05
N ASN A 85 -14.30 -10.71 27.64
CA ASN A 85 -14.35 -12.02 28.29
C ASN A 85 -13.97 -11.96 29.78
N LYS A 86 -12.97 -11.14 30.16
CA LYS A 86 -12.60 -10.94 31.56
C LYS A 86 -13.70 -10.27 32.39
N VAL A 87 -14.38 -9.27 31.82
CA VAL A 87 -15.36 -8.46 32.55
C VAL A 87 -16.74 -9.12 32.59
N PHE A 88 -17.17 -9.77 31.50
CA PHE A 88 -18.55 -10.24 31.33
C PHE A 88 -18.71 -11.77 31.33
N ASN A 89 -17.68 -12.55 31.00
CA ASN A 89 -17.74 -14.02 31.02
C ASN A 89 -17.12 -14.63 32.29
N ALA A 90 -16.90 -13.83 33.34
CA ALA A 90 -16.59 -14.39 34.65
C ALA A 90 -17.80 -15.18 35.13
N SER A 91 -17.71 -16.51 35.17
CA SER A 91 -18.73 -17.34 35.83
C SER A 91 -18.69 -16.99 37.33
N PRO A 92 -19.64 -16.18 37.85
CA PRO A 92 -19.62 -15.89 39.27
C PRO A 92 -19.88 -17.21 39.98
N ASN A 93 -19.13 -17.49 41.05
CA ASN A 93 -19.36 -18.69 41.84
C ASN A 93 -20.73 -18.57 42.53
N VAL A 94 -21.77 -19.06 41.88
CA VAL A 94 -23.15 -19.03 42.35
C VAL A 94 -23.38 -20.21 43.29
N GLY A 95 -23.19 -19.95 44.58
CA GLY A 95 -23.51 -20.88 45.65
C GLY A 95 -24.15 -20.15 46.80
N VAL A 96 -25.12 -20.79 47.46
CA VAL A 96 -25.59 -20.34 48.77
C VAL A 96 -24.37 -20.37 49.70
N ILE A 97 -23.94 -19.22 50.20
CA ILE A 97 -22.90 -19.15 51.22
C ILE A 97 -23.42 -19.92 52.42
N ASN A 98 -22.76 -21.01 52.79
CA ASN A 98 -23.03 -21.69 54.05
C ASN A 98 -22.29 -20.91 55.17
N PRO A 99 -22.99 -20.18 56.06
CA PRO A 99 -22.34 -19.35 57.07
C PRO A 99 -21.67 -20.16 58.19
N LEU A 100 -21.86 -21.49 58.23
CA LEU A 100 -21.33 -22.38 59.26
C LEU A 100 -19.97 -23.00 58.90
N VAL A 101 -19.51 -22.89 57.64
CA VAL A 101 -18.18 -23.38 57.26
C VAL A 101 -17.12 -22.35 57.67
N LYS A 102 -16.27 -22.73 58.62
CA LYS A 102 -15.10 -21.95 59.04
C LYS A 102 -14.21 -21.70 57.82
N GLN A 103 -14.19 -20.46 57.33
CA GLN A 103 -13.32 -20.09 56.21
C GLN A 103 -11.86 -20.28 56.63
N LYS A 104 -11.20 -21.32 56.09
CA LYS A 104 -9.74 -21.33 56.10
C LYS A 104 -9.30 -20.19 55.20
N LYS A 105 -8.74 -19.13 55.82
CA LYS A 105 -8.05 -18.03 55.13
C LYS A 105 -7.04 -18.63 54.15
N LYS A 106 -7.44 -18.78 52.89
CA LYS A 106 -6.49 -18.71 51.79
C LYS A 106 -6.44 -17.23 51.42
N ASN A 107 -5.23 -16.70 51.55
CA ASN A 107 -4.84 -15.35 51.18
C ASN A 107 -5.17 -15.13 49.70
N ASP A 108 -6.39 -14.69 49.41
CA ASP A 108 -6.76 -14.25 48.09
C ASP A 108 -6.63 -12.74 48.06
N ARG A 109 -5.52 -12.25 47.49
CA ARG A 109 -5.31 -10.84 47.15
C ARG A 109 -6.19 -10.47 45.96
N SER A 110 -7.49 -10.59 46.15
CA SER A 110 -8.51 -10.14 45.23
C SER A 110 -9.70 -9.66 46.06
N ALA A 111 -9.45 -8.68 46.93
CA ALA A 111 -10.49 -7.73 47.32
C ALA A 111 -10.86 -6.91 46.07
N ASN A 112 -11.51 -7.54 45.09
CA ASN A 112 -12.37 -6.89 44.13
C ASN A 112 -13.57 -6.40 44.93
N ARG A 113 -13.33 -5.31 45.66
CA ARG A 113 -14.35 -4.47 46.25
C ARG A 113 -15.12 -3.93 45.05
N PHE A 114 -16.23 -4.60 44.70
CA PHE A 114 -17.20 -4.07 43.77
C PHE A 114 -17.64 -2.72 44.33
N VAL A 115 -17.04 -1.66 43.82
CA VAL A 115 -17.59 -0.31 43.94
C VAL A 115 -18.67 -0.25 42.87
N SER A 116 -19.91 -0.43 43.30
CA SER A 116 -21.06 -0.02 42.50
C SER A 116 -20.86 1.45 42.15
N VAL A 117 -20.64 1.72 40.87
CA VAL A 117 -20.85 2.99 40.14
C VAL A 117 -20.56 4.31 40.89
N PRO A 118 -19.68 5.20 40.39
CA PRO A 118 -19.75 6.60 40.77
C PRO A 118 -21.14 7.12 40.34
N ASN A 119 -21.90 7.67 41.28
CA ASN A 119 -23.16 8.32 41.01
C ASN A 119 -22.94 9.46 40.00
N LEU A 120 -23.39 9.27 38.75
CA LEU A 120 -23.23 10.22 37.65
C LEU A 120 -24.35 11.29 37.62
N SER A 121 -24.94 11.61 38.77
CA SER A 121 -26.02 12.60 38.88
C SER A 121 -25.55 14.01 39.26
N ALA A 122 -24.26 14.33 39.12
CA ALA A 122 -23.69 15.62 39.56
C ALA A 122 -23.15 16.49 38.41
N LEU A 123 -23.72 16.38 37.21
CA LEU A 123 -23.54 17.40 36.19
C LEU A 123 -24.81 17.55 35.34
N GLU A 124 -25.84 18.14 35.94
CA GLU A 124 -26.80 18.89 35.16
C GLU A 124 -26.08 20.10 34.57
N SER A 125 -25.88 20.10 33.26
CA SER A 125 -25.77 21.33 32.49
C SER A 125 -26.37 21.12 31.11
N SER A 126 -27.66 21.42 31.03
CA SER A 126 -28.34 22.02 29.88
C SER A 126 -28.20 21.32 28.51
N GLY A 127 -29.24 20.60 28.09
CA GLY A 127 -29.43 20.31 26.67
C GLY A 127 -30.32 19.11 26.38
N VAL A 128 -31.53 19.39 25.90
CA VAL A 128 -32.43 18.53 25.10
C VAL A 128 -31.70 17.47 24.27
N GLY A 129 -32.13 16.20 24.32
CA GLY A 129 -31.76 15.22 23.29
C GLY A 129 -31.87 13.75 23.70
N ASN A 130 -32.63 12.99 22.91
CA ASN A 130 -32.86 11.55 23.04
C ASN A 130 -31.58 10.72 23.21
N GLY A 131 -31.72 9.64 23.97
CA GLY A 131 -30.61 8.77 24.38
C GLY A 131 -29.82 8.16 23.23
N HIS A 132 -28.49 8.18 23.39
CA HIS A 132 -27.53 7.13 23.05
C HIS A 132 -26.18 7.54 23.66
N ALA A 133 -26.02 7.37 24.97
CA ALA A 133 -24.71 7.50 25.59
C ALA A 133 -23.85 6.30 25.13
N ASN A 134 -22.80 6.55 24.33
CA ASN A 134 -21.71 5.67 23.87
C ASN A 134 -21.53 5.57 22.33
N ARG A 135 -22.21 6.35 21.49
CA ARG A 135 -21.91 6.40 20.05
C ARG A 135 -20.92 7.54 19.76
N LEU A 136 -19.75 7.22 19.21
CA LEU A 136 -18.77 8.21 18.74
C LEU A 136 -19.40 9.09 17.64
N ASP A 137 -19.05 10.38 17.64
CA ASP A 137 -19.51 11.32 16.62
C ASP A 137 -19.05 10.90 15.22
N PRO A 138 -19.91 11.02 14.19
CA PRO A 138 -19.54 10.70 12.82
C PRO A 138 -18.45 11.65 12.30
N ILE A 139 -17.52 11.09 11.52
CA ILE A 139 -16.39 11.81 10.93
C ILE A 139 -16.93 12.81 9.88
N PRO A 140 -16.45 14.07 9.86
CA PRO A 140 -16.88 15.03 8.86
C PRO A 140 -16.52 14.54 7.44
N ASN A 141 -17.48 14.66 6.51
CA ASN A 141 -17.47 14.18 5.11
C ASN A 141 -17.70 12.68 4.86
N SER A 142 -18.16 11.90 5.84
CA SER A 142 -18.67 10.56 5.55
C SER A 142 -20.07 10.61 4.92
N SER A 143 -20.30 9.85 3.85
CA SER A 143 -21.63 9.64 3.27
C SER A 143 -22.61 9.15 4.34
N ILE A 144 -23.70 9.89 4.56
CA ILE A 144 -24.76 9.53 5.51
C ILE A 144 -25.44 8.26 5.00
N HIS A 145 -25.30 7.16 5.73
CA HIS A 145 -25.99 5.90 5.46
C HIS A 145 -27.23 5.72 6.35
N ASP A 146 -28.06 6.76 6.48
CA ASP A 146 -29.43 6.60 6.98
C ASP A 146 -30.34 6.37 5.77
N ILE A 147 -30.21 5.18 5.17
CA ILE A 147 -31.24 4.67 4.28
C ILE A 147 -32.12 3.81 5.16
N GLU A 148 -33.31 4.33 5.53
CA GLU A 148 -34.38 3.50 6.05
C GLU A 148 -34.53 2.29 5.12
N PHE A 149 -34.23 1.09 5.64
CA PHE A 149 -34.40 -0.14 4.90
C PHE A 149 -35.89 -0.36 4.64
N ASN A 150 -36.35 0.03 3.46
CA ASN A 150 -37.69 -0.29 3.00
C ASN A 150 -37.74 -1.78 2.65
N SER A 151 -38.25 -2.59 3.56
CA SER A 151 -38.41 -4.05 3.42
C SER A 151 -39.33 -4.48 2.27
N SER A 152 -39.98 -3.52 1.58
CA SER A 152 -40.91 -3.78 0.48
C SER A 152 -40.28 -3.68 -0.91
N ARG A 153 -39.00 -3.30 -1.04
CA ARG A 153 -38.30 -3.24 -2.33
C ARG A 153 -37.31 -4.40 -2.47
N PRO A 154 -37.45 -5.27 -3.50
CA PRO A 154 -36.45 -6.29 -3.76
C PRO A 154 -35.12 -5.65 -4.15
N LEU A 155 -34.02 -6.25 -3.68
CA LEU A 155 -32.65 -5.79 -3.93
C LEU A 155 -32.35 -5.76 -5.44
N PRO A 156 -31.60 -4.75 -5.93
CA PRO A 156 -31.14 -4.74 -7.31
C PRO A 156 -30.26 -5.96 -7.59
N GLN A 157 -30.50 -6.65 -8.71
CA GLN A 157 -29.67 -7.78 -9.10
C GLN A 157 -28.29 -7.31 -9.58
N PRO A 158 -27.21 -8.08 -9.32
CA PRO A 158 -25.87 -7.73 -9.76
C PRO A 158 -25.80 -7.70 -11.30
N ILE A 159 -25.26 -6.61 -11.85
CA ILE A 159 -25.00 -6.51 -13.30
C ILE A 159 -23.74 -7.35 -13.60
N PRO A 160 -23.79 -8.31 -14.54
CA PRO A 160 -22.61 -9.08 -14.90
C PRO A 160 -21.53 -8.20 -15.57
N PRO A 161 -20.24 -8.47 -15.33
CA PRO A 161 -19.16 -7.70 -15.91
C PRO A 161 -19.14 -7.86 -17.44
N LYS A 162 -18.98 -6.74 -18.17
CA LYS A 162 -18.82 -6.74 -19.62
C LYS A 162 -17.47 -7.37 -19.98
N GLU A 163 -17.48 -8.35 -20.87
CA GLU A 163 -16.28 -9.00 -21.38
C GLU A 163 -15.34 -8.00 -22.09
N PRO A 164 -14.01 -8.15 -21.93
CA PRO A 164 -13.05 -7.33 -22.65
C PRO A 164 -13.06 -7.68 -24.14
N LYS A 165 -13.24 -6.66 -24.98
CA LYS A 165 -13.14 -6.78 -26.45
C LYS A 165 -11.71 -7.21 -26.82
N MET A 166 -11.57 -8.41 -27.38
CA MET A 166 -10.32 -8.85 -28.00
C MET A 166 -10.00 -7.96 -29.21
N VAL A 167 -8.91 -7.20 -29.13
CA VAL A 167 -8.36 -6.48 -30.28
C VAL A 167 -7.47 -7.46 -31.05
N LEU A 168 -7.93 -7.88 -32.23
CA LEU A 168 -7.21 -8.75 -33.15
C LEU A 168 -5.97 -8.01 -33.69
N ARG A 169 -4.78 -8.40 -33.26
CA ARG A 169 -3.51 -7.93 -33.83
C ARG A 169 -3.23 -8.72 -35.11
N ARG A 170 -3.39 -8.09 -36.28
CA ARG A 170 -2.91 -8.64 -37.55
C ARG A 170 -1.38 -8.48 -37.61
N HIS A 171 -0.69 -9.58 -37.90
CA HIS A 171 0.66 -9.60 -38.46
C HIS A 171 0.54 -9.96 -39.94
#